data_AF-A0A242U9A2-F1
#
_entry.id   AF-A0A242U9A2-F1
#
_cell.length_a   1.000
_cell.length_b   1.000
_cell.length_c   1.000
_cell.angle_alpha   90.00
_cell.angle_beta   90.00
_cell.angle_gamma   90.00
#
_symmetry.space_group_name_H-M   'P 1'
#
loop_
_entity.id
_entity.type
_entity.pdbx_description
1 polymer ?
#
loop_
_entity_poly.entity_id
_entity_poly.type
_entity_poly.pdbx_seq_one_letter_code
_entity_poly.pdbx_strand_id
1 'polypeptide(L)'
;MEPCLEDLFYKYSVTNRSSNKYAKNLTKLITFLVTTGRFIEARFYLDQLEKTHSGNIISIRLGYKLAIALFDNKAVIKYDNLLFLNRKSDSELEWYRLQYYYSVNNIPEIIKSTNYLLSKKNLEQEYIQTILEIVWNIRDYRVALILHKYIIKNRMRLGPQMEQLMRNIVLEKLRNCLVEYKNV
;
A
#
# COMPACT_ATOMS: atom_id res chain seq x y z
N MET A 1 11.86 14.96 -18.30
CA MET A 1 11.27 14.20 -19.42
C MET A 1 10.65 12.95 -18.85
N GLU A 2 9.32 12.83 -18.90
CA GLU A 2 8.66 11.57 -18.60
C GLU A 2 9.11 10.50 -19.62
N PRO A 3 9.36 9.26 -19.21
CA PRO A 3 9.78 8.22 -20.13
C PRO A 3 8.65 7.90 -21.12
N CYS A 4 8.97 7.95 -22.43
CA CYS A 4 8.05 7.51 -23.47
C CYS A 4 7.86 5.99 -23.41
N LEU A 5 6.61 5.54 -23.55
CA LEU A 5 6.25 4.12 -23.55
C LEU A 5 7.00 3.34 -24.65
N GLU A 6 7.14 3.94 -25.84
CA GLU A 6 7.82 3.33 -26.98
C GLU A 6 9.31 3.09 -26.68
N ASP A 7 9.97 4.02 -26.00
CA ASP A 7 11.37 3.88 -25.60
C ASP A 7 11.57 2.74 -24.59
N LEU A 8 10.63 2.60 -23.65
CA LEU A 8 10.67 1.53 -22.65
C LEU A 8 10.46 0.16 -23.31
N PHE A 9 9.50 0.06 -24.24
CA PHE A 9 9.26 -1.16 -25.00
C PHE A 9 10.45 -1.53 -25.87
N TYR A 10 11.00 -0.58 -26.62
CA TYR A 10 12.17 -0.82 -27.46
C TYR A 10 13.36 -1.32 -26.64
N LYS A 11 13.67 -0.65 -25.52
CA LYS A 11 14.76 -1.07 -24.63
C LYS A 11 14.54 -2.47 -24.05
N TYR A 12 13.30 -2.82 -23.74
CA TYR A 12 12.94 -4.15 -23.27
C TYR A 12 13.11 -5.21 -24.39
N SER A 13 12.59 -4.96 -25.58
CA SER A 13 12.50 -5.95 -26.68
C SER A 13 13.86 -6.32 -27.26
N VAL A 14 14.81 -5.38 -27.33
CA VAL A 14 16.16 -5.62 -27.90
C VAL A 14 17.14 -6.23 -26.90
N THR A 15 16.78 -6.32 -25.62
CA THR A 15 17.70 -6.81 -24.58
C THR A 15 17.61 -8.34 -24.46
N ASN A 16 18.77 -9.02 -24.40
CA ASN A 16 18.82 -10.48 -24.23
C ASN A 16 18.11 -10.91 -22.94
N ARG A 17 17.18 -11.86 -23.07
CA ARG A 17 16.30 -12.37 -21.99
C ARG A 17 17.05 -12.95 -20.79
N SER A 18 18.25 -13.48 -20.96
CA SER A 18 19.06 -14.03 -19.86
C SER A 18 19.86 -12.97 -19.10
N SER A 19 19.85 -11.71 -19.56
CA SER A 19 20.68 -10.67 -18.97
C SER A 19 20.01 -9.97 -17.80
N ASN A 20 20.80 -9.58 -16.80
CA ASN A 20 20.33 -8.70 -15.72
C ASN A 20 19.79 -7.35 -16.23
N LYS A 21 20.23 -6.91 -17.42
CA LYS A 21 19.73 -5.69 -18.08
C LYS A 21 18.28 -5.87 -18.54
N TYR A 22 17.90 -7.06 -18.97
CA TYR A 22 16.52 -7.39 -19.33
C TYR A 22 15.61 -7.27 -18.10
N ALA A 23 15.99 -7.89 -16.98
CA ALA A 23 15.24 -7.78 -15.73
C ALA A 23 15.06 -6.32 -15.30
N LYS A 24 16.11 -5.49 -15.40
CA LYS A 24 16.05 -4.05 -15.09
C LYS A 24 15.11 -3.28 -16.03
N ASN A 25 15.21 -3.50 -17.34
CA ASN A 25 14.36 -2.81 -18.32
C ASN A 25 12.89 -3.22 -18.18
N LEU A 26 12.64 -4.51 -17.99
CA LEU A 26 11.30 -5.06 -17.77
C LEU A 26 10.68 -4.52 -16.47
N THR A 27 11.47 -4.44 -15.39
CA THR A 27 11.03 -3.81 -14.13
C THR A 27 10.62 -2.35 -14.34
N LYS A 28 11.41 -1.57 -15.11
CA LYS A 28 11.06 -0.17 -15.42
C LYS A 28 9.76 -0.05 -16.21
N LEU A 29 9.56 -0.92 -17.20
CA LEU A 29 8.33 -0.98 -17.98
C LEU A 29 7.13 -1.33 -17.09
N ILE A 30 7.25 -2.35 -16.23
CA ILE A 30 6.18 -2.74 -15.29
C ILE A 30 5.85 -1.58 -14.35
N THR A 31 6.85 -0.91 -13.78
CA THR A 31 6.62 0.26 -12.92
C THR A 31 5.88 1.37 -13.65
N PHE A 32 6.27 1.67 -14.90
CA PHE A 32 5.59 2.68 -15.72
C PHE A 32 4.12 2.31 -15.99
N LEU A 33 3.85 1.05 -16.31
CA LEU A 33 2.49 0.56 -16.52
C LEU A 33 1.65 0.62 -15.24
N VAL A 34 2.23 0.32 -14.08
CA VAL A 34 1.58 0.47 -12.77
C VAL A 34 1.24 1.94 -12.50
N THR A 35 2.18 2.87 -12.72
CA THR A 35 1.93 4.31 -12.47
C THR A 35 0.91 4.92 -13.40
N THR A 36 0.71 4.33 -14.59
CA THR A 36 -0.30 4.77 -15.58
C THR A 36 -1.63 4.01 -15.46
N GLY A 37 -1.79 3.12 -14.46
CA GLY A 37 -3.02 2.36 -14.23
C GLY A 37 -3.23 1.17 -15.17
N ARG A 38 -2.25 0.80 -16.00
CA ARG A 38 -2.31 -0.31 -16.95
C ARG A 38 -1.97 -1.65 -16.29
N PHE A 39 -2.75 -2.03 -15.28
CA PHE A 39 -2.44 -3.16 -14.39
C PHE A 39 -2.45 -4.53 -15.09
N ILE A 40 -3.32 -4.75 -16.07
CA ILE A 40 -3.40 -6.02 -16.81
C ILE A 40 -2.11 -6.25 -17.61
N GLU A 41 -1.60 -5.21 -18.27
CA GLU A 41 -0.35 -5.29 -19.02
C GLU A 41 0.84 -5.45 -18.08
N ALA A 42 0.88 -4.68 -16.99
CA ALA A 42 1.90 -4.81 -15.97
C ALA A 42 1.96 -6.25 -15.42
N ARG A 43 0.80 -6.90 -15.22
CA ARG A 43 0.70 -8.31 -14.80
C ARG A 43 1.30 -9.25 -15.84
N PHE A 44 0.95 -9.08 -17.11
CA PHE A 44 1.50 -9.88 -18.21
C PHE A 44 3.04 -9.81 -18.25
N TYR A 45 3.60 -8.60 -18.12
CA TYR A 45 5.05 -8.39 -18.11
C TYR A 45 5.72 -8.90 -16.83
N LEU A 46 5.04 -8.84 -15.68
CA LEU A 46 5.54 -9.44 -14.45
C LEU A 46 5.65 -10.96 -14.55
N ASP A 47 4.67 -11.63 -15.16
CA ASP A 47 4.72 -13.08 -15.36
C ASP A 47 5.92 -13.49 -16.24
N GLN A 48 6.31 -12.66 -17.20
CA GLN A 48 7.53 -12.86 -17.98
C GLN A 48 8.81 -12.63 -17.15
N LEU A 49 8.79 -11.64 -16.27
CA LEU A 49 9.90 -11.37 -15.36
C LEU A 49 10.09 -12.55 -14.39
N GLU A 50 9.02 -13.09 -13.82
CA GLU A 50 9.08 -14.23 -12.90
C GLU A 50 9.61 -15.51 -13.57
N LYS A 51 9.28 -15.73 -14.85
CA LYS A 51 9.80 -16.88 -15.63
C LYS A 51 11.30 -16.81 -15.91
N THR A 52 11.85 -15.60 -16.02
CA THR A 52 13.26 -15.40 -16.41
C THR A 52 14.17 -15.10 -15.24
N HIS A 53 13.65 -14.42 -14.21
CA HIS A 53 14.40 -13.93 -13.05
C HIS A 53 13.52 -14.01 -11.79
N SER A 54 13.32 -15.21 -11.28
CA SER A 54 12.49 -15.47 -10.09
C SER A 54 13.14 -14.97 -8.79
N GLY A 55 12.32 -14.59 -7.82
CA GLY A 55 12.76 -14.37 -6.43
C GLY A 55 13.43 -13.03 -6.13
N ASN A 56 13.52 -12.12 -7.08
CA ASN A 56 13.98 -10.76 -6.80
C ASN A 56 12.95 -10.02 -5.92
N ILE A 57 13.42 -9.40 -4.83
CA ILE A 57 12.58 -8.61 -3.91
C ILE A 57 11.77 -7.52 -4.63
N ILE A 58 12.34 -6.92 -5.67
CA ILE A 58 11.64 -5.89 -6.47
C ILE A 58 10.44 -6.50 -7.19
N SER A 59 10.60 -7.68 -7.77
CA SER A 59 9.53 -8.43 -8.44
C SER A 59 8.45 -8.87 -7.45
N ILE A 60 8.85 -9.30 -6.25
CA ILE A 60 7.90 -9.67 -5.18
C ILE A 60 7.05 -8.47 -4.77
N ARG A 61 7.68 -7.30 -4.55
CA ARG A 61 6.99 -6.04 -4.22
C ARG A 61 6.02 -5.61 -5.32
N LEU A 62 6.45 -5.64 -6.58
CA LEU A 62 5.59 -5.33 -7.72
C LEU A 62 4.42 -6.30 -7.84
N GLY A 63 4.69 -7.60 -7.63
CA GLY A 63 3.67 -8.63 -7.61
C GLY A 63 2.62 -8.40 -6.54
N TYR A 64 3.04 -8.03 -5.34
CA TYR A 64 2.12 -7.71 -4.25
C TYR A 64 1.24 -6.49 -4.62
N LYS A 65 1.84 -5.39 -5.09
CA LYS A 65 1.08 -4.21 -5.54
C LYS A 65 0.05 -4.55 -6.61
N LEU A 66 0.44 -5.33 -7.62
CA LEU A 66 -0.45 -5.74 -8.70
C LEU A 66 -1.56 -6.68 -8.20
N ALA A 67 -1.24 -7.62 -7.31
CA ALA A 67 -2.23 -8.52 -6.74
C ALA A 67 -3.32 -7.76 -5.97
N ILE A 68 -2.93 -6.75 -5.19
CA ILE A 68 -3.88 -5.87 -4.50
C ILE A 68 -4.73 -5.08 -5.50
N ALA A 69 -4.09 -4.43 -6.49
CA ALA A 69 -4.78 -3.60 -7.48
C ALA A 69 -5.77 -4.39 -8.35
N LEU A 70 -5.46 -5.66 -8.63
CA LEU A 70 -6.30 -6.57 -9.43
C LEU A 70 -7.27 -7.39 -8.58
N PHE A 71 -7.30 -7.19 -7.25
CA PHE A 71 -8.10 -7.98 -6.31
C PHE A 71 -7.87 -9.51 -6.42
N ASP A 72 -6.63 -9.91 -6.76
CA ASP A 72 -6.25 -11.32 -6.84
C ASP A 72 -5.78 -11.83 -5.47
N ASN A 73 -6.75 -12.35 -4.69
CA ASN A 73 -6.49 -12.86 -3.34
C ASN A 73 -5.48 -14.01 -3.31
N LYS A 74 -5.45 -14.87 -4.34
CA LYS A 74 -4.49 -15.99 -4.40
C LYS A 74 -3.07 -15.45 -4.59
N ALA A 75 -2.92 -14.47 -5.48
CA ALA A 75 -1.64 -13.81 -5.68
C ALA A 75 -1.21 -13.00 -4.44
N VAL A 76 -2.14 -12.34 -3.74
CA VAL A 76 -1.85 -11.65 -2.47
C VAL A 76 -1.22 -12.62 -1.46
N ILE A 77 -1.83 -13.79 -1.25
CA ILE A 77 -1.28 -14.81 -0.33
C ILE A 77 0.11 -15.29 -0.80
N LYS A 78 0.29 -15.53 -2.10
CA LYS A 78 1.59 -15.90 -2.69
C LYS A 78 2.65 -14.85 -2.36
N TYR A 79 2.39 -13.57 -2.63
CA TYR A 79 3.36 -12.51 -2.44
C TYR A 79 3.56 -12.14 -0.97
N ASP A 80 2.54 -12.28 -0.12
CA ASP A 80 2.69 -12.15 1.34
C ASP A 80 3.69 -13.16 1.87
N ASN A 81 3.55 -14.44 1.51
CA ASN A 81 4.48 -15.50 1.90
C ASN A 81 5.89 -15.25 1.35
N LEU A 82 6.02 -14.86 0.08
CA LEU A 82 7.33 -14.57 -0.53
C LEU A 82 8.00 -13.38 0.13
N LEU A 83 7.26 -12.31 0.42
CA LEU A 83 7.80 -11.14 1.09
C LEU A 83 8.14 -11.47 2.55
N PHE A 84 7.32 -12.25 3.23
CA PHE A 84 7.62 -12.75 4.57
C PHE A 84 8.98 -13.44 4.62
N LEU A 85 9.27 -14.34 3.67
CA LEU A 85 10.55 -15.07 3.64
C LEU A 85 11.77 -14.19 3.27
N ASN A 86 11.57 -13.09 2.54
CA ASN A 86 12.66 -12.28 1.98
C ASN A 86 12.78 -10.87 2.58
N ARG A 87 11.90 -10.49 3.50
CA ARG A 87 11.86 -9.11 4.05
C ARG A 87 13.05 -8.82 4.96
N LYS A 88 13.44 -7.54 4.96
CA LYS A 88 14.35 -6.97 5.96
C LYS A 88 13.62 -6.30 7.12
N SER A 89 12.35 -5.93 6.93
CA SER A 89 11.55 -5.16 7.87
C SER A 89 10.14 -5.72 7.94
N ASP A 90 9.66 -5.96 9.16
CA ASP A 90 8.26 -6.34 9.40
C ASP A 90 7.29 -5.21 9.03
N SER A 91 7.72 -3.95 9.13
CA SER A 91 6.88 -2.79 8.80
C SER A 91 6.50 -2.76 7.31
N GLU A 92 7.41 -3.18 6.44
CA GLU A 92 7.12 -3.22 5.00
C GLU A 92 6.01 -4.24 4.69
N LEU A 93 6.12 -5.44 5.27
CA LEU A 93 5.10 -6.48 5.10
C LEU A 93 3.75 -6.01 5.63
N GLU A 94 3.75 -5.41 6.82
CA GLU A 94 2.52 -4.92 7.43
C GLU A 94 1.90 -3.74 6.64
N TRP A 95 2.72 -2.92 5.98
CA TRP A 95 2.23 -1.87 5.08
C TRP A 95 1.55 -2.42 3.82
N TYR A 96 2.05 -3.51 3.24
CA TYR A 96 1.35 -4.20 2.15
C TYR A 96 0.04 -4.84 2.62
N ARG A 97 0.04 -5.47 3.79
CA ARG A 97 -1.17 -6.04 4.40
C ARG A 97 -2.21 -4.97 4.68
N LEU A 98 -1.81 -3.81 5.21
CA LEU A 98 -2.69 -2.66 5.41
C LEU A 98 -3.36 -2.23 4.10
N GLN A 99 -2.60 -2.12 3.01
CA GLN A 99 -3.15 -1.77 1.69
C GLN A 99 -4.14 -2.82 1.18
N TYR A 100 -3.84 -4.10 1.37
CA TYR A 100 -4.77 -5.18 1.03
C TYR A 100 -6.05 -5.13 1.86
N TYR A 101 -5.94 -5.03 3.19
CA TYR A 101 -7.11 -4.95 4.06
C TYR A 101 -7.95 -3.70 3.77
N TYR A 102 -7.30 -2.60 3.38
CA TYR A 102 -7.98 -1.42 2.91
C TYR A 102 -8.77 -1.68 1.61
N SER A 103 -8.17 -2.36 0.62
CA SER A 103 -8.85 -2.65 -0.65
C SER A 103 -10.07 -3.55 -0.48
N VAL A 104 -10.06 -4.46 0.50
CA VAL A 104 -11.21 -5.34 0.82
C VAL A 104 -12.08 -4.82 1.97
N ASN A 105 -11.89 -3.58 2.41
CA ASN A 105 -12.63 -2.92 3.48
C ASN A 105 -12.70 -3.71 4.81
N ASN A 106 -11.62 -4.42 5.17
CA ASN A 106 -11.54 -5.22 6.39
C ASN A 106 -11.12 -4.35 7.59
N ILE A 107 -12.08 -3.61 8.16
CA ILE A 107 -11.85 -2.65 9.25
C ILE A 107 -11.10 -3.23 10.46
N PRO A 108 -11.44 -4.42 10.99
CA PRO A 108 -10.70 -5.01 12.11
C PRO A 108 -9.20 -5.18 11.83
N GLU A 109 -8.84 -5.65 10.63
CA GLU A 109 -7.44 -5.85 10.27
C GLU A 109 -6.74 -4.53 9.96
N ILE A 110 -7.43 -3.56 9.33
CA ILE A 110 -6.92 -2.20 9.14
C ILE A 110 -6.51 -1.57 10.48
N ILE A 111 -7.33 -1.73 11.52
CA ILE A 111 -7.03 -1.22 12.87
C ILE A 111 -5.77 -1.89 13.44
N LYS A 112 -5.66 -3.22 13.32
CA LYS A 112 -4.50 -3.98 13.82
C LYS A 112 -3.22 -3.54 13.10
N SER A 113 -3.22 -3.51 11.77
CA SER A 113 -2.07 -3.11 10.96
C SER A 113 -1.68 -1.65 11.20
N THR A 114 -2.66 -0.75 11.28
CA THR A 114 -2.42 0.67 11.60
C THR A 114 -1.77 0.83 12.97
N ASN A 115 -2.29 0.11 13.98
CA ASN A 115 -1.72 0.14 15.33
C ASN A 115 -0.29 -0.41 15.36
N TYR A 116 -0.03 -1.50 14.64
CA TYR A 116 1.32 -2.06 14.51
C TYR A 116 2.28 -1.05 13.88
N LEU A 117 1.94 -0.49 12.72
CA LEU A 117 2.80 0.45 11.99
C LEU A 117 3.10 1.70 12.81
N LEU A 118 2.07 2.33 13.40
CA LEU A 118 2.23 3.53 14.22
C LEU A 118 2.83 3.25 15.61
N SER A 119 3.00 2.00 16.01
CA SER A 119 3.79 1.66 17.22
C SER A 119 5.30 1.79 16.99
N LYS A 120 5.76 1.74 15.73
CA LYS A 120 7.17 1.79 15.37
C LYS A 120 7.72 3.21 15.47
N LYS A 121 9.01 3.32 15.83
CA LYS A 121 9.73 4.59 15.78
C LYS A 121 10.18 4.84 14.34
N ASN A 122 10.11 6.10 13.89
CA ASN A 122 10.57 6.56 12.57
C ASN A 122 9.90 5.81 11.40
N LEU A 123 8.56 5.88 11.34
CA LEU A 123 7.82 5.31 10.22
C LEU A 123 8.09 6.08 8.92
N GLU A 124 8.24 5.37 7.81
CA GLU A 124 8.44 5.97 6.49
C GLU A 124 7.25 6.86 6.09
N GLN A 125 7.55 7.97 5.41
CA GLN A 125 6.53 8.96 5.03
C GLN A 125 5.43 8.35 4.15
N GLU A 126 5.79 7.42 3.26
CA GLU A 126 4.81 6.73 2.40
C GLU A 126 3.79 5.93 3.24
N TYR A 127 4.20 5.32 4.35
CA TYR A 127 3.29 4.54 5.19
C TYR A 127 2.33 5.45 5.95
N ILE A 128 2.83 6.61 6.40
CA ILE A 128 2.00 7.64 7.03
C ILE A 128 0.96 8.18 6.04
N GLN A 129 1.36 8.43 4.79
CA GLN A 129 0.46 8.89 3.73
C GLN A 129 -0.66 7.87 3.47
N THR A 130 -0.34 6.57 3.36
CA THR A 130 -1.35 5.52 3.23
C THR A 130 -2.35 5.54 4.41
N ILE A 131 -1.86 5.69 5.65
CA ILE A 131 -2.75 5.74 6.83
C ILE A 131 -3.63 7.00 6.83
N LEU A 132 -3.10 8.15 6.40
CA LEU A 132 -3.87 9.38 6.25
C LEU A 132 -5.01 9.20 5.24
N GLU A 133 -4.73 8.59 4.09
CA GLU A 133 -5.73 8.26 3.05
C GLU A 133 -6.79 7.31 3.59
N ILE A 134 -6.40 6.30 4.37
CA ILE A 134 -7.34 5.36 5.00
C ILE A 134 -8.27 6.08 5.98
N VAL A 135 -7.76 6.96 6.84
CA VAL A 135 -8.59 7.76 7.75
C VAL A 135 -9.52 8.68 6.98
N TRP A 136 -9.04 9.28 5.89
CA TRP A 136 -9.83 10.13 5.00
C TRP A 136 -11.06 9.42 4.43
N ASN A 137 -10.85 8.20 3.94
CA ASN A 137 -11.86 7.45 3.20
C ASN A 137 -12.78 6.63 4.12
N ILE A 138 -12.25 5.94 5.12
CA ILE A 138 -13.03 5.04 5.98
C ILE A 138 -13.77 5.82 7.08
N ARG A 139 -13.13 6.87 7.62
CA ARG A 139 -13.66 7.66 8.73
C ARG A 139 -13.98 6.85 10.00
N ASP A 140 -13.33 5.70 10.20
CA ASP A 140 -13.48 4.92 11.44
C ASP A 140 -12.78 5.63 12.61
N TYR A 141 -13.54 5.82 13.71
CA TYR A 141 -13.09 6.52 14.90
C TYR A 141 -11.82 5.90 15.53
N ARG A 142 -11.69 4.58 15.53
CA ARG A 142 -10.54 3.90 16.16
C ARG A 142 -9.28 4.14 15.35
N VAL A 143 -9.36 4.05 14.02
CA VAL A 143 -8.22 4.35 13.14
C VAL A 143 -7.78 5.81 13.32
N ALA A 144 -8.74 6.75 13.32
CA ALA A 144 -8.47 8.17 13.56
C ALA A 144 -7.82 8.42 14.93
N LEU A 145 -8.28 7.73 15.99
CA LEU A 145 -7.73 7.84 17.34
C LEU A 145 -6.28 7.34 17.41
N ILE A 146 -5.96 6.22 16.76
CA ILE A 146 -4.59 5.68 16.73
C ILE A 146 -3.66 6.68 16.02
N LEU A 147 -4.07 7.19 14.87
CA LEU A 147 -3.33 8.22 14.15
C LEU A 147 -3.11 9.47 15.02
N HIS A 148 -4.16 9.97 15.67
CA HIS A 148 -4.07 11.15 16.55
C HIS A 148 -3.01 10.98 17.64
N LYS A 149 -3.02 9.83 18.32
CA LYS A 149 -2.04 9.49 19.36
C LYS A 149 -0.61 9.51 18.82
N TYR A 150 -0.41 8.98 17.61
CA TYR A 150 0.88 9.00 16.95
C TYR A 150 1.35 10.43 16.64
N ILE A 151 0.48 11.27 16.08
CA ILE A 151 0.79 12.66 15.73
C ILE A 151 1.22 13.46 16.96
N ILE A 152 0.46 13.37 18.06
CA ILE A 152 0.80 14.03 19.33
C ILE A 152 2.15 13.54 19.85
N LYS A 153 2.33 12.21 19.91
CA LYS A 153 3.56 11.60 20.42
C LYS A 153 4.81 12.04 19.65
N ASN A 154 4.70 12.18 18.33
CA ASN A 154 5.80 12.58 17.46
C ASN A 154 5.87 14.10 17.20
N ARG A 155 5.03 14.91 17.88
CA ARG A 155 4.94 16.37 17.73
C ARG A 155 4.77 16.81 16.27
N MET A 156 4.05 16.01 15.48
CA MET A 156 3.74 16.32 14.09
C MET A 156 2.54 17.28 14.03
N ARG A 157 2.40 17.99 12.91
CA ARG A 157 1.23 18.82 12.62
C ARG A 157 0.50 18.25 11.41
N LEU A 158 -0.82 18.17 11.51
CA LEU A 158 -1.66 17.80 10.38
C LEU A 158 -2.04 19.06 9.59
N GLY A 159 -2.38 18.89 8.32
CA GLY A 159 -2.95 19.99 7.54
C GLY A 159 -4.35 20.35 8.06
N PRO A 160 -4.81 21.61 7.90
CA PRO A 160 -6.09 22.06 8.43
C PRO A 160 -7.30 21.21 8.01
N GLN A 161 -7.29 20.70 6.78
CA GLN A 161 -8.34 19.83 6.26
C GLN A 161 -8.42 18.49 7.01
N MET A 162 -7.26 17.90 7.31
CA MET A 162 -7.20 16.63 8.03
C MET A 162 -7.58 16.80 9.51
N GLU A 163 -7.18 17.90 10.13
CA GLU A 163 -7.60 18.24 11.50
C GLU A 163 -9.12 18.40 11.59
N GLN A 164 -9.72 19.12 10.64
CA GLN A 164 -11.17 19.28 10.57
C GLN A 164 -11.88 17.95 10.35
N LEU A 165 -11.36 17.09 9.46
CA LEU A 165 -11.90 15.75 9.25
C LEU A 165 -11.88 14.94 10.57
N MET A 166 -10.75 14.91 11.25
CA MET A 166 -10.62 14.16 12.50
C MET A 166 -11.58 14.67 13.57
N ARG A 167 -11.76 15.99 13.69
CA ARG A 167 -12.75 16.59 14.58
C ARG A 167 -14.16 16.13 14.24
N ASN A 168 -14.53 16.10 12.97
CA ASN A 168 -15.85 15.64 12.53
C ASN A 168 -16.08 14.17 12.90
N ILE A 169 -15.10 13.28 12.68
CA ILE A 169 -15.18 11.86 13.07
C ILE A 169 -15.45 11.71 14.58
N VAL A 170 -14.76 12.49 15.42
CA VAL A 170 -14.95 12.46 16.87
C VAL A 170 -16.34 12.97 17.27
N LEU A 171 -16.80 14.08 16.67
CA LEU A 171 -18.12 14.64 16.94
C LEU A 171 -19.25 13.69 16.52
N GLU A 172 -19.10 13.01 15.39
CA GLU A 172 -20.05 11.98 14.94
C GLU A 172 -20.12 10.82 15.93
N LYS A 173 -18.97 10.33 16.43
CA LYS A 173 -18.96 9.27 17.43
C LYS A 173 -19.62 9.73 18.73
N LEU A 174 -19.33 10.94 19.21
CA LEU A 174 -19.97 11.51 20.40
C LEU A 174 -21.48 11.60 20.23
N ARG A 175 -21.96 12.14 19.10
CA ARG A 175 -23.38 12.23 18.78
C ARG A 175 -24.04 10.85 18.83
N ASN A 176 -23.43 9.85 18.19
CA ASN A 176 -23.98 8.50 18.15
C ASN A 176 -24.08 7.89 19.55
N CYS A 177 -23.05 8.05 20.40
CA CYS A 177 -23.12 7.61 21.79
C CYS A 177 -24.25 8.32 22.57
N LEU A 178 -24.42 9.64 22.41
CA LEU A 178 -25.49 10.37 23.11
C LEU A 178 -26.90 9.91 22.69
N VAL A 179 -27.08 9.59 21.40
CA VAL A 179 -28.34 9.04 20.89
C VAL A 179 -28.62 7.65 21.48
N GLU A 180 -27.59 6.79 21.55
CA GLU A 180 -27.69 5.47 22.20
C GLU A 180 -28.10 5.62 23.67
N TYR A 181 -27.51 6.54 24.42
CA TYR A 181 -27.87 6.79 25.82
C TYR A 181 -29.27 7.40 26.02
N LYS A 182 -29.79 8.17 25.07
CA LYS A 182 -31.13 8.77 25.17
C LYS A 182 -32.25 7.77 24.83
N ASN A 183 -31.94 6.75 24.03
CA ASN A 183 -32.89 5.73 23.56
C ASN A 183 -32.87 4.44 24.41
N VAL A 184 -32.13 4.43 25.53
CA VAL A 184 -32.14 3.40 26.58
C VAL A 184 -32.80 4.00 27.82
#